data_AF-A0A0Q8KFZ7-F1
#
_entry.id   AF-A0A0Q8KFZ7-F1
#
_cell.length_a   1.000
_cell.length_b   1.000
_cell.length_c   1.000
_cell.angle_alpha   90.00
_cell.angle_beta   90.00
_cell.angle_gamma   90.00
#
_symmetry.space_group_name_H-M   'P 1'
#
loop_
_entity.id
_entity.type
_entity.pdbx_description
1 polymer ?
#
loop_
_entity_poly.entity_id
_entity_poly.type
_entity_poly.pdbx_seq_one_letter_code
_entity_poly.pdbx_strand_id
1 'polypeptide(L)'
;MPFLRLNVRRPGQADKIVYVPVTSRTSYLLKSSEGGLVLRFDRSDVVAASARPLSIRDVGTLLSRRRRHRRFQLPLGHGIVLQPLLHISGAEGRELARALGSLAGWGFGTASDNLQKTLSRHFDGPPAEAPERRPTAKPRIAVALHLHYPDLWPEFEALLARIDRPFHLILTLTEPDVALAQRVQARFPDAEVVVYDNRGRDVGPFIQLLREGRLDPFDLICKLHGKKSGPRGPRMVLGDIWRQASAFDLIGSREMVDRIIAEFERSPDTQMIGSRRFRLPNEWKGEKAAWGENRAMVLNLLETMGLPSSSRLDFFAGTMFWVRRGALEPLMRLDLPMAVFPEEASQQDGTLQHALERVLGMICTKISGVTWDDDMAPDSREADPIG
;
A
#
# COMPACT_ATOMS: atom_id res chain seq x y z
N MET A 1 -13.07 -5.10 10.86
CA MET A 1 -11.64 -5.43 10.61
C MET A 1 -11.38 -6.88 11.05
N PRO A 2 -10.74 -7.77 10.26
CA PRO A 2 -10.48 -9.16 10.65
C PRO A 2 -9.20 -9.29 11.51
N PHE A 3 -8.96 -8.31 12.37
CA PHE A 3 -7.83 -8.26 13.30
C PHE A 3 -8.30 -7.71 14.64
N LEU A 4 -7.70 -8.20 15.73
CA LEU A 4 -7.85 -7.62 17.06
C LEU A 4 -6.51 -7.16 17.60
N ARG A 5 -6.57 -6.10 18.39
CA ARG A 5 -5.47 -5.65 19.23
C ARG A 5 -5.29 -6.60 20.41
N LEU A 6 -4.07 -7.11 20.58
CA LEU A 6 -3.67 -8.01 21.66
C LEU A 6 -2.49 -7.39 22.42
N ASN A 7 -2.70 -7.07 23.70
CA ASN A 7 -1.62 -6.72 24.61
C ASN A 7 -1.04 -8.01 25.23
N VAL A 8 0.26 -8.20 25.05
CA VAL A 8 1.04 -9.31 25.55
C VAL A 8 1.91 -8.80 26.69
N ARG A 9 1.58 -9.22 27.92
CA ARG A 9 2.39 -8.93 29.10
C ARG A 9 3.19 -10.13 29.53
N ARG A 10 4.46 -9.90 29.83
CA ARG A 10 5.38 -10.91 30.36
C ARG A 10 6.00 -10.40 31.65
N PRO A 11 6.26 -11.28 32.64
CA PRO A 11 6.97 -10.87 33.84
C PRO A 11 8.32 -10.25 33.49
N GLY A 12 8.60 -9.04 34.01
CA GLY A 12 9.89 -8.37 33.85
C GLY A 12 10.18 -7.79 32.45
N GLN A 13 9.20 -7.72 31.54
CA GLN A 13 9.37 -7.12 30.21
C GLN A 13 8.30 -6.09 29.91
N ALA A 14 8.61 -5.15 29.01
CA ALA A 14 7.63 -4.19 28.52
C ALA A 14 6.44 -4.89 27.83
N ASP A 15 5.24 -4.35 28.03
CA ASP A 15 4.04 -4.75 27.31
C ASP A 15 4.29 -4.67 25.80
N LYS A 16 3.96 -5.73 25.07
CA LYS A 16 4.02 -5.75 23.61
C LYS A 16 2.62 -5.77 23.04
N ILE A 17 2.31 -4.82 22.15
CA ILE A 17 1.07 -4.84 21.39
C ILE A 17 1.31 -5.57 20.07
N VAL A 18 0.40 -6.48 19.74
CA VAL A 18 0.36 -7.15 18.43
C VAL A 18 -1.07 -7.22 17.92
N TYR A 19 -1.21 -7.33 16.61
CA TYR A 19 -2.49 -7.42 15.92
C TYR A 19 -2.65 -8.83 15.36
N VAL A 20 -3.68 -9.53 15.81
CA VAL A 20 -3.89 -10.95 15.50
C VAL A 20 -5.11 -11.14 14.61
N PRO A 21 -5.03 -12.01 13.59
CA PRO A 21 -6.15 -12.22 12.68
C PRO A 21 -7.30 -12.95 13.37
N VAL A 22 -8.52 -12.47 13.19
CA VAL A 22 -9.74 -13.01 13.79
C VAL A 22 -10.86 -13.21 12.80
N THR A 23 -11.77 -14.07 13.21
CA THR A 23 -13.08 -14.38 12.62
C THR A 23 -14.11 -14.36 13.75
N SER A 24 -15.40 -14.55 13.42
CA SER A 24 -16.48 -14.71 14.41
C SER A 24 -16.15 -15.68 15.56
N ARG A 25 -15.47 -16.79 15.24
CA ARG A 25 -14.86 -17.71 16.22
C ARG A 25 -13.45 -18.11 15.80
N THR A 26 -12.45 -17.66 16.54
CA THR A 26 -11.05 -18.01 16.29
C THR A 26 -10.44 -18.77 17.46
N SER A 27 -9.83 -19.91 17.16
CA SER A 27 -8.98 -20.63 18.11
C SER A 27 -7.52 -20.33 17.84
N TYR A 28 -6.74 -20.16 18.89
CA TYR A 28 -5.30 -19.98 18.81
C TYR A 28 -4.58 -21.15 19.46
N LEU A 29 -3.50 -21.60 18.84
CA LEU A 29 -2.51 -22.45 19.48
C LEU A 29 -1.44 -21.54 20.09
N LEU A 30 -1.34 -21.56 21.41
CA LEU A 30 -0.28 -20.91 22.17
C LEU A 30 0.81 -21.94 22.49
N LYS A 31 2.06 -21.60 22.18
CA LYS A 31 3.24 -22.30 22.68
C LYS A 31 4.00 -21.33 23.55
N SER A 32 4.35 -21.75 24.75
CA SER A 32 5.15 -20.96 25.70
C SER A 32 6.17 -21.88 26.37
N SER A 33 7.40 -21.40 26.48
CA SER A 33 8.46 -21.99 27.32
C SER A 33 8.50 -21.38 28.73
N GLU A 34 7.66 -20.37 29.00
CA GLU A 34 7.68 -19.58 30.24
C GLU A 34 6.27 -19.46 30.84
N GLY A 35 6.20 -19.32 32.17
CA GLY A 35 4.97 -19.07 32.92
C GLY A 35 4.66 -17.58 33.09
N GLY A 36 3.49 -17.24 33.62
CA GLY A 36 3.12 -15.86 33.96
C GLY A 36 2.75 -14.96 32.77
N LEU A 37 2.62 -15.52 31.56
CA LEU A 37 2.15 -14.81 30.37
C LEU A 37 0.69 -14.36 30.51
N VAL A 38 0.43 -13.07 30.28
CA VAL A 38 -0.93 -12.52 30.20
C VAL A 38 -1.21 -12.03 28.79
N LEU A 39 -2.25 -12.59 28.16
CA LEU A 39 -2.74 -12.19 26.85
C LEU A 39 -4.07 -11.45 27.04
N ARG A 40 -4.11 -10.15 26.74
CA ARG A 40 -5.29 -9.31 26.92
C ARG A 40 -5.75 -8.73 25.59
N PHE A 41 -6.92 -9.17 25.14
CA PHE A 41 -7.64 -8.56 24.02
C PHE A 41 -8.42 -7.34 24.49
N ASP A 42 -8.73 -6.42 23.59
CA ASP A 42 -9.68 -5.34 23.89
C ASP A 42 -11.07 -5.91 24.18
N ARG A 43 -11.73 -5.38 25.21
CA ARG A 43 -12.93 -5.98 25.81
C ARG A 43 -14.19 -5.75 24.95
N SER A 44 -14.21 -4.69 24.14
CA SER A 44 -15.32 -4.40 23.21
C SER A 44 -15.46 -5.45 22.13
N ASP A 45 -14.37 -6.16 21.80
CA ASP A 45 -14.31 -6.98 20.60
C ASP A 45 -14.40 -8.49 20.90
N VAL A 46 -14.48 -8.87 22.18
CA VAL A 46 -14.50 -10.27 22.63
C VAL A 46 -15.71 -10.56 23.50
N VAL A 47 -16.66 -11.31 22.95
CA VAL A 47 -17.88 -11.75 23.66
C VAL A 47 -17.56 -12.86 24.67
N ALA A 48 -16.67 -13.78 24.33
CA ALA A 48 -16.27 -14.88 25.20
C ALA A 48 -14.86 -15.37 24.87
N ALA A 49 -14.10 -15.76 25.90
CA ALA A 49 -12.78 -16.36 25.74
C ALA A 49 -12.64 -17.58 26.68
N SER A 50 -11.96 -18.62 26.21
CA SER A 50 -11.60 -19.77 27.02
C SER A 50 -10.23 -20.32 26.62
N ALA A 51 -9.55 -20.97 27.55
CA ALA A 51 -8.28 -21.63 27.32
C ALA A 51 -8.36 -23.07 27.83
N ARG A 52 -7.82 -24.02 27.07
CA ARG A 52 -7.71 -25.43 27.47
C ARG A 52 -6.41 -26.07 26.95
N PRO A 53 -5.89 -27.11 27.62
CA PRO A 53 -4.81 -27.93 27.07
C PRO A 53 -5.20 -28.62 25.75
N LEU A 54 -4.20 -29.05 24.98
CA LEU A 54 -4.39 -29.83 23.76
C LEU A 54 -4.87 -31.24 24.09
N SER A 55 -5.84 -31.73 23.32
CA SER A 55 -6.28 -33.13 23.32
C SER A 55 -5.56 -33.93 22.23
N ILE A 56 -5.60 -35.27 22.33
CA ILE A 56 -5.03 -36.18 21.32
C ILE A 56 -5.64 -35.93 19.92
N ARG A 57 -6.94 -35.59 19.85
CA ARG A 57 -7.62 -35.26 18.59
C ARG A 57 -7.08 -33.97 17.96
N ASP A 58 -6.71 -32.98 18.79
CA ASP A 58 -6.11 -31.74 18.31
C ASP A 58 -4.72 -32.02 17.69
N VAL A 59 -3.94 -32.92 18.29
CA VAL A 59 -2.60 -33.31 17.81
C VAL A 59 -2.67 -33.93 16.41
N GLY A 60 -3.59 -34.88 16.17
CA GLY A 60 -3.79 -35.48 14.85
C GLY A 60 -4.14 -34.45 13.78
N THR A 61 -5.03 -33.52 14.12
CA THR A 61 -5.44 -32.42 13.21
C THR A 61 -4.25 -31.49 12.89
N LEU A 62 -3.48 -31.10 13.91
CA LEU A 62 -2.32 -30.21 13.75
C LEU A 62 -1.17 -30.85 12.94
N LEU A 63 -0.96 -32.18 13.08
CA LEU A 63 0.06 -32.91 12.33
C LEU A 63 -0.30 -33.02 10.84
N SER A 64 -1.55 -33.33 10.51
CA SER A 64 -2.01 -33.46 9.12
C SER A 64 -1.90 -32.17 8.29
N ARG A 65 -1.81 -31.00 8.95
CA ARG A 65 -1.83 -29.67 8.31
C ARG A 65 -0.65 -28.78 8.72
N ARG A 66 0.43 -29.38 9.24
CA ARG A 66 1.60 -28.72 9.85
C ARG A 66 2.25 -27.61 9.01
N ARG A 67 2.35 -27.79 7.68
CA ARG A 67 2.90 -26.76 6.76
C ARG A 67 1.99 -25.53 6.62
N ARG A 68 0.66 -25.71 6.56
CA ARG A 68 -0.30 -24.60 6.48
C ARG A 68 -0.38 -23.79 7.78
N HIS A 69 -0.07 -24.44 8.90
CA HIS A 69 -0.09 -23.86 10.24
C HIS A 69 1.08 -22.92 10.54
N ARG A 70 2.29 -23.28 10.11
CA ARG A 70 3.49 -22.48 10.36
C ARG A 70 3.44 -21.09 9.70
N ARG A 71 2.70 -20.97 8.60
CA ARG A 71 2.61 -19.74 7.80
C ARG A 71 2.04 -18.53 8.56
N PHE A 72 1.24 -18.75 9.60
CA PHE A 72 0.58 -17.69 10.35
C PHE A 72 1.11 -17.53 11.78
N GLN A 73 2.26 -18.13 12.08
CA GLN A 73 2.86 -18.01 13.41
C GLN A 73 3.19 -16.55 13.71
N LEU A 74 2.85 -16.12 14.91
CA LEU A 74 3.16 -14.82 15.45
C LEU A 74 4.10 -15.02 16.64
N PRO A 75 5.42 -14.86 16.44
CA PRO A 75 6.38 -14.87 17.54
C PRO A 75 6.14 -13.67 18.46
N LEU A 76 5.92 -13.95 19.74
CA LEU A 76 5.76 -12.94 20.77
C LEU A 76 7.09 -12.69 21.53
N GLY A 77 8.15 -13.41 21.16
CA GLY A 77 9.50 -13.36 21.75
C GLY A 77 9.71 -14.44 22.81
N HIS A 78 10.98 -14.77 23.11
CA HIS A 78 11.39 -15.71 24.17
C HIS A 78 10.69 -17.08 24.11
N GLY A 79 10.64 -17.68 22.90
CA GLY A 79 10.00 -19.00 22.70
C GLY A 79 8.48 -18.99 22.71
N ILE A 80 7.84 -17.83 22.93
CA ILE A 80 6.39 -17.69 22.91
C ILE A 80 5.92 -17.49 21.47
N VAL A 81 5.00 -18.35 21.02
CA VAL A 81 4.41 -18.28 19.68
C VAL A 81 2.90 -18.43 19.81
N LEU A 82 2.19 -17.44 19.29
CA LEU A 82 0.75 -17.51 19.10
C LEU A 82 0.45 -17.86 17.65
N GLN A 83 -0.46 -18.80 17.41
CA GLN A 83 -0.77 -19.25 16.06
C GLN A 83 -2.27 -19.38 15.86
N PRO A 84 -2.88 -18.57 14.96
CA PRO A 84 -4.30 -18.65 14.66
C PRO A 84 -4.60 -19.95 13.88
N LEU A 85 -5.64 -20.66 14.30
CA LEU A 85 -6.08 -21.91 13.68
C LEU A 85 -7.23 -21.64 12.69
N LEU A 86 -7.03 -20.74 11.74
CA LEU A 86 -8.08 -20.25 10.82
C LEU A 86 -8.83 -21.37 10.06
N HIS A 87 -8.16 -22.47 9.74
CA HIS A 87 -8.79 -23.61 9.06
C HIS A 87 -9.94 -24.30 9.82
N ILE A 88 -10.00 -24.20 11.16
CA ILE A 88 -11.10 -24.74 11.96
C ILE A 88 -12.21 -23.71 12.20
N SER A 89 -11.99 -22.45 11.84
CA SER A 89 -12.96 -21.35 11.90
C SER A 89 -13.94 -21.35 10.72
N GLY A 90 -14.29 -22.51 10.19
CA GLY A 90 -15.29 -22.65 9.12
C GLY A 90 -14.89 -21.98 7.79
N ALA A 91 -15.89 -21.52 7.04
CA ALA A 91 -15.70 -20.88 5.74
C ALA A 91 -14.96 -19.54 5.84
N GLU A 92 -15.31 -18.74 6.85
CA GLU A 92 -14.73 -17.42 7.13
C GLU A 92 -13.20 -17.53 7.36
N GLY A 93 -12.77 -18.47 8.19
CA GLY A 93 -11.35 -18.68 8.43
C GLY A 93 -10.58 -19.22 7.23
N ARG A 94 -11.21 -20.04 6.37
CA ARG A 94 -10.58 -20.45 5.09
C ARG A 94 -10.42 -19.30 4.11
N GLU A 95 -11.36 -18.36 4.10
CA GLU A 95 -11.27 -17.16 3.29
C GLU A 95 -10.17 -16.21 3.81
N LEU A 96 -10.16 -15.95 5.12
CA LEU A 96 -9.12 -15.13 5.76
C LEU A 96 -7.72 -15.74 5.55
N ALA A 97 -7.57 -17.05 5.70
CA ALA A 97 -6.29 -17.72 5.43
C ALA A 97 -5.81 -17.58 3.98
N ARG A 98 -6.73 -17.61 3.00
CA ARG A 98 -6.39 -17.36 1.58
C ARG A 98 -5.97 -15.91 1.37
N ALA A 99 -6.71 -14.96 1.95
CA ALA A 99 -6.44 -13.53 1.83
C ALA A 99 -5.08 -13.17 2.47
N LEU A 100 -4.83 -13.61 3.70
CA LEU A 100 -3.54 -13.44 4.39
C LEU A 100 -2.40 -14.13 3.64
N GLY A 101 -2.69 -15.29 3.02
CA GLY A 101 -1.72 -15.97 2.17
C GLY A 101 -1.36 -15.17 0.91
N SER A 102 -2.28 -14.40 0.34
CA SER A 102 -1.97 -13.51 -0.77
C SER A 102 -1.11 -12.34 -0.31
N LEU A 103 -1.49 -11.66 0.77
CA LEU A 103 -0.72 -10.56 1.37
C LEU A 103 0.69 -10.95 1.82
N ALA A 104 0.85 -12.14 2.38
CA ALA A 104 2.16 -12.64 2.80
C ALA A 104 3.15 -12.74 1.61
N GLY A 105 2.66 -12.96 0.38
CA GLY A 105 3.47 -12.92 -0.84
C GLY A 105 3.95 -11.52 -1.24
N TRP A 106 3.55 -10.50 -0.48
CA TRP A 106 3.92 -9.10 -0.67
C TRP A 106 4.61 -8.52 0.58
N GLY A 107 5.09 -9.38 1.49
CA GLY A 107 5.72 -8.93 2.73
C GLY A 107 4.75 -8.48 3.82
N PHE A 108 3.44 -8.69 3.66
CA PHE A 108 2.41 -8.44 4.68
C PHE A 108 1.97 -9.75 5.36
N GLY A 109 2.94 -10.56 5.76
CA GLY A 109 2.67 -11.76 6.57
C GLY A 109 2.10 -11.40 7.94
N THR A 110 1.38 -12.31 8.60
CA THR A 110 0.74 -12.04 9.91
C THR A 110 1.71 -11.51 10.96
N ALA A 111 2.96 -11.96 10.93
CA ALA A 111 4.02 -11.52 11.83
C ALA A 111 4.99 -10.50 11.22
N SER A 112 4.74 -10.06 9.99
CA SER A 112 5.61 -9.07 9.35
C SER A 112 5.48 -7.71 10.01
N ASP A 113 6.58 -6.98 10.10
CA ASP A 113 6.59 -5.61 10.60
C ASP A 113 5.69 -4.70 9.73
N ASN A 114 5.71 -4.89 8.41
CA ASN A 114 4.84 -4.16 7.48
C ASN A 114 3.35 -4.26 7.87
N LEU A 115 2.84 -5.46 8.12
CA LEU A 115 1.45 -5.63 8.51
C LEU A 115 1.19 -5.13 9.94
N GLN A 116 2.05 -5.47 10.91
CA GLN A 116 1.85 -5.09 12.31
C GLN A 116 1.85 -3.57 12.49
N LYS A 117 2.74 -2.85 11.81
CA LYS A 117 2.79 -1.38 11.84
C LYS A 117 1.61 -0.75 11.12
N THR A 118 1.18 -1.31 9.97
CA THR A 118 -0.03 -0.83 9.27
C THR A 118 -1.28 -0.97 10.16
N LEU A 119 -1.40 -2.11 10.85
CA LEU A 119 -2.50 -2.34 11.80
C LEU A 119 -2.39 -1.43 13.03
N SER A 120 -1.20 -1.21 13.58
CA SER A 120 -1.00 -0.25 14.68
C SER A 120 -1.50 1.13 14.32
N ARG A 121 -1.25 1.61 13.10
CA ARG A 121 -1.79 2.90 12.66
C ARG A 121 -3.31 2.92 12.55
N HIS A 122 -3.90 1.83 12.07
CA HIS A 122 -5.35 1.72 11.97
C HIS A 122 -6.03 1.73 13.36
N PHE A 123 -5.45 1.05 14.34
CA PHE A 123 -6.04 0.88 15.67
C PHE A 123 -5.60 1.93 16.70
N ASP A 124 -4.32 2.32 16.71
CA ASP A 124 -3.73 3.25 17.68
C ASP A 124 -3.53 4.67 17.12
N GLY A 125 -3.55 4.85 15.80
CA GLY A 125 -3.24 6.12 15.14
C GLY A 125 -1.75 6.34 14.84
N PRO A 126 -1.38 7.51 14.30
CA PRO A 126 0.01 7.87 13.99
C PRO A 126 0.87 8.02 15.25
N PRO A 127 2.17 7.65 15.22
CA PRO A 127 3.12 8.10 16.23
C PRO A 127 3.30 9.63 16.16
N ALA A 128 3.54 10.25 17.31
CA ALA A 128 3.84 11.67 17.40
C ALA A 128 5.35 11.88 17.21
N GLU A 129 5.77 12.38 16.05
CA GLU A 129 7.16 12.77 15.81
C GLU A 129 7.24 14.21 15.28
N ALA A 130 8.29 14.91 15.70
CA ALA A 130 8.61 16.26 15.24
C ALA A 130 9.54 16.19 14.02
N PRO A 131 9.36 17.03 13.00
CA PRO A 131 10.22 17.02 11.82
C PRO A 131 11.63 17.53 12.17
N GLU A 132 12.67 16.82 11.72
CA GLU A 132 14.07 17.23 11.91
C GLU A 132 14.51 18.41 11.03
N ARG A 133 13.75 18.80 9.99
CA ARG A 133 13.84 20.10 9.29
C ARG A 133 12.73 20.21 8.24
N ARG A 134 12.08 21.38 8.14
CA ARG A 134 11.15 21.66 7.03
C ARG A 134 11.95 21.94 5.74
N PRO A 135 11.54 21.41 4.57
CA PRO A 135 12.15 21.77 3.30
C PRO A 135 11.91 23.25 3.01
N THR A 136 12.90 23.89 2.39
CA THR A 136 12.84 25.32 2.03
C THR A 136 12.19 25.53 0.67
N ALA A 137 12.25 24.50 -0.20
CA ALA A 137 11.56 24.47 -1.46
C ALA A 137 10.04 24.66 -1.31
N LYS A 138 9.47 25.39 -2.26
CA LYS A 138 8.02 25.65 -2.38
C LYS A 138 7.54 25.24 -3.78
N PRO A 139 7.61 23.93 -4.13
CA PRO A 139 7.14 23.47 -5.43
C PRO A 139 5.64 23.70 -5.57
N ARG A 140 5.17 23.94 -6.80
CA ARG A 140 3.75 23.86 -7.14
C ARG A 140 3.36 22.39 -7.15
N ILE A 141 2.44 22.01 -6.26
CA ILE A 141 2.04 20.62 -6.05
C ILE A 141 0.64 20.40 -6.65
N ALA A 142 0.50 19.34 -7.45
CA ALA A 142 -0.80 18.75 -7.74
C ALA A 142 -0.97 17.44 -6.97
N VAL A 143 -2.17 17.21 -6.43
CA VAL A 143 -2.60 15.89 -5.99
C VAL A 143 -3.62 15.37 -7.00
N ALA A 144 -3.23 14.37 -7.78
CA ALA A 144 -4.08 13.69 -8.75
C ALA A 144 -4.69 12.45 -8.08
N LEU A 145 -5.95 12.55 -7.65
CA LEU A 145 -6.67 11.47 -6.97
C LEU A 145 -7.70 10.86 -7.93
N HIS A 146 -7.64 9.55 -8.15
CA HIS A 146 -8.66 8.83 -8.91
C HIS A 146 -9.61 8.03 -7.99
N LEU A 147 -10.91 8.30 -8.05
CA LEU A 147 -11.95 7.57 -7.31
C LEU A 147 -12.98 6.95 -8.25
N HIS A 148 -12.81 5.65 -8.55
CA HIS A 148 -13.90 4.84 -9.09
C HIS A 148 -14.98 4.53 -8.04
N TYR A 149 -14.61 4.53 -6.75
CA TYR A 149 -15.51 4.32 -5.62
C TYR A 149 -15.66 5.61 -4.80
N PRO A 150 -16.70 6.43 -5.04
CA PRO A 150 -16.93 7.71 -4.36
C PRO A 150 -17.00 7.62 -2.84
N ASP A 151 -17.41 6.47 -2.29
CA ASP A 151 -17.53 6.26 -0.85
C ASP A 151 -16.17 6.18 -0.12
N LEU A 152 -15.05 6.15 -0.86
CA LEU A 152 -13.71 6.31 -0.29
C LEU A 152 -13.32 7.78 -0.07
N TRP A 153 -14.11 8.75 -0.53
CA TRP A 153 -13.81 10.18 -0.33
C TRP A 153 -13.50 10.55 1.14
N PRO A 154 -14.29 10.13 2.16
CA PRO A 154 -13.99 10.51 3.54
C PRO A 154 -12.60 10.06 4.02
N GLU A 155 -12.11 8.91 3.54
CA GLU A 155 -10.75 8.43 3.84
C GLU A 155 -9.70 9.38 3.26
N PHE A 156 -9.84 9.74 1.98
CA PHE A 156 -8.89 10.64 1.31
C PHE A 156 -9.00 12.08 1.79
N GLU A 157 -10.20 12.59 2.09
CA GLU A 157 -10.41 13.91 2.68
C GLU A 157 -9.63 14.04 4.00
N ALA A 158 -9.70 13.02 4.86
CA ALA A 158 -8.98 12.99 6.13
C ALA A 158 -7.45 12.94 5.96
N LEU A 159 -6.95 12.29 4.90
CA LEU A 159 -5.52 12.25 4.58
C LEU A 159 -5.03 13.57 3.95
N LEU A 160 -5.78 14.09 2.97
CA LEU A 160 -5.49 15.35 2.29
C LEU A 160 -5.46 16.53 3.28
N ALA A 161 -6.34 16.52 4.30
CA ALA A 161 -6.35 17.52 5.36
C ALA A 161 -5.06 17.55 6.21
N ARG A 162 -4.20 16.53 6.14
CA ARG A 162 -2.91 16.48 6.84
C ARG A 162 -1.76 17.12 6.07
N ILE A 163 -1.98 17.44 4.79
CA ILE A 163 -0.99 18.10 3.96
C ILE A 163 -0.93 19.58 4.34
N ASP A 164 0.05 19.96 5.17
CA ASP A 164 0.29 21.35 5.60
C ASP A 164 1.16 22.12 4.58
N ARG A 165 0.76 22.06 3.30
CA ARG A 165 1.38 22.74 2.16
C ARG A 165 0.30 23.11 1.14
N PRO A 166 0.44 24.22 0.39
CA PRO A 166 -0.46 24.50 -0.74
C PRO A 166 -0.36 23.42 -1.80
N PHE A 167 -1.50 22.90 -2.25
CA PHE A 167 -1.60 21.98 -3.37
C PHE A 167 -2.90 22.22 -4.13
N HIS A 168 -2.92 21.85 -5.41
CA HIS A 168 -4.11 21.82 -6.24
C HIS A 168 -4.63 20.38 -6.31
N LEU A 169 -5.91 20.17 -6.01
CA LEU A 169 -6.54 18.85 -6.07
C LEU A 169 -7.18 18.65 -7.43
N ILE A 170 -6.79 17.57 -8.13
CA ILE A 170 -7.44 17.11 -9.36
C ILE A 170 -8.07 15.75 -9.03
N LEU A 171 -9.38 15.73 -8.86
CA LEU A 171 -10.16 14.54 -8.60
C LEU A 171 -10.71 14.00 -9.92
N THR A 172 -10.34 12.76 -10.25
CA THR A 172 -10.93 12.05 -11.40
C THR A 172 -11.93 11.01 -10.92
N LEU A 173 -13.09 10.96 -11.57
CA LEU A 173 -14.17 10.00 -11.33
C LEU A 173 -14.43 9.19 -12.59
N THR A 174 -15.09 8.04 -12.45
CA THR A 174 -15.58 7.24 -13.59
C THR A 174 -17.01 7.58 -14.01
N GLU A 175 -17.76 8.22 -13.13
CA GLU A 175 -19.14 8.65 -13.35
C GLU A 175 -19.33 10.04 -12.73
N PRO A 176 -20.22 10.89 -13.27
CA PRO A 176 -20.53 12.17 -12.66
C PRO A 176 -21.16 12.01 -11.26
N ASP A 177 -20.62 12.70 -10.26
CA ASP A 177 -21.18 12.78 -8.91
C ASP A 177 -21.16 14.24 -8.44
N VAL A 178 -22.27 14.95 -8.68
CA VAL A 178 -22.42 16.38 -8.34
C VAL A 178 -22.32 16.61 -6.84
N ALA A 179 -22.88 15.71 -6.03
CA ALA A 179 -22.86 15.84 -4.58
C ALA A 179 -21.45 15.64 -4.00
N LEU A 180 -20.68 14.69 -4.55
CA LEU A 180 -19.27 14.58 -4.23
C LEU A 180 -18.49 15.81 -4.68
N ALA A 181 -18.67 16.28 -5.92
CA ALA A 181 -17.96 17.45 -6.42
C ALA A 181 -18.18 18.69 -5.53
N GLN A 182 -19.43 18.95 -5.12
CA GLN A 182 -19.76 20.02 -4.19
C GLN A 182 -19.07 19.87 -2.83
N ARG A 183 -19.03 18.66 -2.26
CA ARG A 183 -18.32 18.39 -0.98
C ARG A 183 -16.82 18.62 -1.12
N VAL A 184 -16.23 18.14 -2.21
CA VAL A 184 -14.81 18.32 -2.53
C VAL A 184 -14.48 19.80 -2.62
N GLN A 185 -15.26 20.57 -3.38
CA GLN A 185 -15.04 22.00 -3.59
C GLN A 185 -15.36 22.84 -2.34
N ALA A 186 -16.28 22.41 -1.48
CA ALA A 186 -16.48 23.05 -0.18
C ALA A 186 -15.24 22.96 0.72
N ARG A 187 -14.48 21.86 0.63
CA ARG A 187 -13.25 21.65 1.41
C ARG A 187 -11.99 22.18 0.73
N PHE A 188 -11.94 22.09 -0.59
CA PHE A 188 -10.84 22.45 -1.47
C PHE A 188 -11.39 23.34 -2.61
N PRO A 189 -11.54 24.66 -2.40
CA PRO A 189 -12.26 25.55 -3.34
C PRO A 189 -11.77 25.53 -4.78
N ASP A 190 -10.45 25.40 -4.97
CA ASP A 190 -9.82 25.36 -6.29
C ASP A 190 -9.73 23.93 -6.86
N ALA A 191 -10.41 22.95 -6.27
CA ALA A 191 -10.34 21.57 -6.76
C ALA A 191 -11.05 21.39 -8.10
N GLU A 192 -10.36 20.70 -9.00
CA GLU A 192 -10.89 20.26 -10.27
C GLU A 192 -11.51 18.88 -10.14
N VAL A 193 -12.72 18.68 -10.68
CA VAL A 193 -13.38 17.37 -10.74
C VAL A 193 -13.62 17.02 -12.21
N VAL A 194 -12.98 15.95 -12.66
CA VAL A 194 -13.03 15.49 -14.07
C VAL A 194 -13.59 14.07 -14.12
N VAL A 195 -14.42 13.80 -15.12
CA VAL A 195 -15.00 12.47 -15.33
C VAL A 195 -14.39 11.85 -16.57
N TYR A 196 -13.95 10.60 -16.46
CA TYR A 196 -13.44 9.81 -17.57
C TYR A 196 -14.16 8.47 -17.64
N ASP A 197 -14.18 7.85 -18.82
CA ASP A 197 -14.65 6.47 -18.95
C ASP A 197 -13.87 5.53 -18.03
N ASN A 198 -14.53 4.49 -17.51
CA ASN A 198 -13.90 3.46 -16.67
C ASN A 198 -13.00 2.52 -17.50
N ARG A 199 -11.93 3.06 -18.07
CA ARG A 199 -10.96 2.35 -18.91
C ARG A 199 -9.55 2.62 -18.41
N GLY A 200 -8.73 1.58 -18.39
CA GLY A 200 -7.35 1.70 -17.88
C GLY A 200 -7.25 1.92 -16.36
N ARG A 201 -8.34 1.71 -15.61
CA ARG A 201 -8.42 1.87 -14.15
C ARG A 201 -7.95 3.25 -13.72
N ASP A 202 -7.03 3.35 -12.76
CA ASP A 202 -6.46 4.62 -12.32
C ASP A 202 -5.36 5.17 -13.25
N VAL A 203 -4.80 4.34 -14.13
CA VAL A 203 -3.71 4.72 -15.04
C VAL A 203 -4.26 5.48 -16.25
N GLY A 204 -5.37 5.02 -16.83
CA GLY A 204 -6.02 5.67 -17.97
C GLY A 204 -6.33 7.15 -17.71
N PRO A 205 -7.12 7.48 -16.66
CA PRO A 205 -7.40 8.84 -16.23
C PRO A 205 -6.15 9.66 -15.97
N PHE A 206 -5.13 9.09 -15.32
CA PHE A 206 -3.87 9.81 -15.07
C PHE A 206 -3.12 10.16 -16.37
N ILE A 207 -3.11 9.26 -17.35
CA ILE A 207 -2.56 9.54 -18.67
C ILE A 207 -3.39 10.61 -19.39
N GLN A 208 -4.72 10.64 -19.24
CA GLN A 208 -5.54 11.72 -19.83
C GLN A 208 -5.25 13.08 -19.17
N LEU A 209 -5.09 13.14 -17.84
CA LEU A 209 -4.68 14.37 -17.16
C LEU A 209 -3.35 14.91 -17.70
N LEU A 210 -2.39 14.01 -17.97
CA LEU A 210 -1.11 14.37 -18.57
C LEU A 210 -1.29 14.88 -20.01
N ARG A 211 -2.06 14.16 -20.83
CA ARG A 211 -2.31 14.50 -22.24
C ARG A 211 -3.04 15.82 -22.44
N GLU A 212 -3.97 16.14 -21.54
CA GLU A 212 -4.76 17.37 -21.56
C GLU A 212 -3.99 18.57 -20.98
N GLY A 213 -2.74 18.39 -20.57
CA GLY A 213 -1.90 19.44 -20.00
C GLY A 213 -2.32 19.89 -18.60
N ARG A 214 -3.27 19.18 -17.96
CA ARG A 214 -3.76 19.51 -16.60
C ARG A 214 -2.68 19.40 -15.54
N LEU A 215 -1.61 18.65 -15.80
CA LEU A 215 -0.48 18.47 -14.88
C LEU A 215 0.69 19.42 -15.18
N ASP A 216 0.68 20.17 -16.28
CA ASP A 216 1.78 21.03 -16.73
C ASP A 216 2.08 22.23 -15.81
N PRO A 217 1.10 22.83 -15.11
CA PRO A 217 1.37 23.93 -14.19
C PRO A 217 2.14 23.52 -12.91
N PHE A 218 2.42 22.23 -12.69
CA PHE A 218 2.93 21.72 -11.43
C PHE A 218 4.35 21.18 -11.55
N ASP A 219 5.13 21.39 -10.49
CA ASP A 219 6.50 20.89 -10.42
C ASP A 219 6.53 19.45 -9.90
N LEU A 220 5.68 19.16 -8.91
CA LEU A 220 5.50 17.84 -8.30
C LEU A 220 4.05 17.39 -8.37
N ILE A 221 3.85 16.11 -8.65
CA ILE A 221 2.53 15.46 -8.72
C ILE A 221 2.49 14.32 -7.71
N CYS A 222 1.56 14.34 -6.78
CA CYS A 222 1.19 13.21 -5.94
C CYS A 222 0.03 12.46 -6.58
N LYS A 223 0.30 11.28 -7.14
CA LYS A 223 -0.71 10.40 -7.73
C LYS A 223 -1.25 9.43 -6.69
N LEU A 224 -2.56 9.40 -6.51
CA LEU A 224 -3.29 8.53 -5.57
C LEU A 224 -4.51 7.90 -6.24
N HIS A 225 -5.02 6.80 -5.70
CA HIS A 225 -6.31 6.25 -6.12
C HIS A 225 -7.05 5.50 -5.02
N GLY A 226 -8.38 5.48 -5.12
CA GLY A 226 -9.26 4.74 -4.25
C GLY A 226 -9.69 3.42 -4.89
N LYS A 227 -8.82 2.40 -4.88
CA LYS A 227 -9.18 1.04 -5.31
C LYS A 227 -9.68 0.20 -4.13
N LYS A 228 -10.68 -0.65 -4.39
CA LYS A 228 -11.16 -1.71 -3.49
C LYS A 228 -10.75 -3.09 -4.00
N SER A 229 -10.40 -4.01 -3.10
CA SER A 229 -10.04 -5.39 -3.45
C SER A 229 -11.20 -6.36 -3.23
N GLY A 230 -12.17 -6.34 -4.13
CA GLY A 230 -13.33 -7.23 -4.11
C GLY A 230 -14.50 -6.69 -3.28
N PRO A 231 -15.70 -7.28 -3.44
CA PRO A 231 -16.94 -6.67 -2.97
C PRO A 231 -17.20 -6.85 -1.46
N ARG A 232 -16.73 -7.95 -0.84
CA ARG A 232 -16.96 -8.29 0.58
C ARG A 232 -15.87 -9.22 1.13
N GLY A 233 -15.80 -9.35 2.45
CA GLY A 233 -15.01 -10.36 3.16
C GLY A 233 -13.54 -9.97 3.39
N PRO A 234 -12.71 -10.88 3.91
CA PRO A 234 -11.31 -10.63 4.25
C PRO A 234 -10.47 -10.01 3.13
N ARG A 235 -10.74 -10.35 1.85
CA ARG A 235 -9.97 -9.76 0.72
C ARG A 235 -10.19 -8.26 0.59
N MET A 236 -11.42 -7.79 0.79
CA MET A 236 -11.76 -6.37 0.78
C MET A 236 -10.93 -5.64 1.83
N VAL A 237 -10.97 -6.13 3.07
CA VAL A 237 -10.28 -5.50 4.20
C VAL A 237 -8.76 -5.50 4.03
N LEU A 238 -8.19 -6.59 3.49
CA LEU A 238 -6.76 -6.63 3.18
C LEU A 238 -6.38 -5.69 2.02
N GLY A 239 -7.29 -5.45 1.08
CA GLY A 239 -7.14 -4.40 0.08
C GLY A 239 -7.19 -3.00 0.67
N ASP A 240 -8.07 -2.77 1.64
CA ASP A 240 -8.13 -1.50 2.37
C ASP A 240 -6.81 -1.25 3.12
N ILE A 241 -6.26 -2.27 3.79
CA ILE A 241 -4.95 -2.20 4.45
C ILE A 241 -3.84 -1.83 3.45
N TRP A 242 -3.84 -2.44 2.26
CA TRP A 242 -2.88 -2.10 1.22
C TRP A 242 -3.01 -0.64 0.79
N ARG A 243 -4.23 -0.22 0.43
CA ARG A 243 -4.54 1.16 0.00
C ARG A 243 -4.09 2.16 1.06
N GLN A 244 -4.47 1.90 2.31
CA GLN A 244 -4.13 2.74 3.44
C GLN A 244 -2.61 2.79 3.64
N ALA A 245 -1.91 1.65 3.61
CA ALA A 245 -0.45 1.63 3.73
C ALA A 245 0.24 2.49 2.65
N SER A 246 -0.19 2.36 1.39
CA SER A 246 0.34 3.17 0.28
C SER A 246 0.10 4.65 0.50
N ALA A 247 -1.14 5.05 0.80
CA ALA A 247 -1.49 6.45 0.97
C ALA A 247 -0.82 7.06 2.21
N PHE A 248 -0.71 6.30 3.30
CA PHE A 248 -0.03 6.73 4.52
C PHE A 248 1.47 6.95 4.31
N ASP A 249 2.14 6.12 3.51
CA ASP A 249 3.56 6.31 3.18
C ASP A 249 3.80 7.55 2.30
N LEU A 250 2.77 8.15 1.71
CA LEU A 250 2.89 9.30 0.80
C LEU A 250 2.33 10.61 1.36
N ILE A 251 1.22 10.55 2.09
CA ILE A 251 0.49 11.73 2.62
C ILE A 251 -0.07 11.49 4.04
N GLY A 252 0.44 10.49 4.76
CA GLY A 252 -0.11 10.09 6.06
C GLY A 252 0.06 11.11 7.19
N SER A 253 1.00 12.03 7.02
CA SER A 253 1.31 13.11 7.95
C SER A 253 1.95 14.27 7.22
N ARG A 254 1.94 15.44 7.86
CA ARG A 254 2.72 16.60 7.43
C ARG A 254 4.19 16.24 7.26
N GLU A 255 4.75 15.55 8.25
CA GLU A 255 6.17 15.24 8.36
C GLU A 255 6.60 14.32 7.21
N MET A 256 5.73 13.38 6.82
CA MET A 256 5.98 12.56 5.62
C MET A 256 6.06 13.41 4.36
N VAL A 257 5.09 14.30 4.14
CA VAL A 257 5.09 15.18 2.96
C VAL A 257 6.32 16.09 2.95
N ASP A 258 6.68 16.69 4.09
CA ASP A 258 7.89 17.51 4.24
C ASP A 258 9.16 16.69 3.95
N ARG A 259 9.25 15.43 4.40
CA ARG A 259 10.38 14.52 4.07
C ARG A 259 10.48 14.23 2.57
N ILE A 260 9.36 13.94 1.91
CA ILE A 260 9.33 13.68 0.46
C ILE A 260 9.78 14.91 -0.32
N ILE A 261 9.29 16.10 0.05
CA ILE A 261 9.71 17.35 -0.60
C ILE A 261 11.19 17.63 -0.33
N ALA A 262 11.68 17.39 0.89
CA ALA A 262 13.11 17.54 1.22
C ALA A 262 13.99 16.59 0.41
N GLU A 263 13.52 15.38 0.11
CA GLU A 263 14.24 14.44 -0.75
C GLU A 263 14.34 14.95 -2.20
N PHE A 264 13.26 15.50 -2.75
CA PHE A 264 13.31 16.16 -4.05
C PHE A 264 14.19 17.43 -4.04
N GLU A 265 14.23 18.17 -2.94
CA GLU A 265 15.09 19.35 -2.80
C GLU A 265 16.57 18.98 -2.74
N ARG A 266 16.90 17.92 -1.98
CA ARG A 266 18.28 17.46 -1.74
C ARG A 266 18.87 16.68 -2.92
N SER A 267 18.04 15.92 -3.65
CA SER A 267 18.48 15.04 -4.74
C SER A 267 17.75 15.43 -6.03
N PRO A 268 18.31 16.36 -6.83
CA PRO A 268 17.74 16.80 -8.10
C PRO A 268 17.43 15.64 -9.06
N ASP A 269 18.27 14.61 -9.05
CA ASP A 269 18.13 13.43 -9.92
C ASP A 269 16.97 12.51 -9.51
N THR A 270 16.51 12.58 -8.24
CA THR A 270 15.34 11.82 -7.81
C THR A 270 14.11 12.34 -8.55
N GLN A 271 13.51 11.49 -9.38
CA GLN A 271 12.38 11.83 -10.24
C GLN A 271 11.05 11.30 -9.73
N MET A 272 11.06 10.17 -9.00
CA MET A 272 9.85 9.59 -8.41
C MET A 272 10.11 9.06 -7.01
N ILE A 273 9.14 9.22 -6.11
CA ILE A 273 9.17 8.71 -4.75
C ILE A 273 7.86 7.98 -4.46
N GLY A 274 7.94 6.73 -4.06
CA GLY A 274 6.76 5.92 -3.73
C GLY A 274 6.96 5.14 -2.43
N SER A 275 5.98 4.34 -2.04
CA SER A 275 6.14 3.47 -0.87
C SER A 275 7.21 2.41 -1.12
N ARG A 276 8.23 2.34 -0.26
CA ARG A 276 9.30 1.33 -0.38
C ARG A 276 8.75 -0.10 -0.35
N ARG A 277 7.67 -0.33 0.40
CA ARG A 277 7.01 -1.64 0.54
C ARG A 277 6.45 -2.16 -0.78
N PHE A 278 6.08 -1.24 -1.66
CA PHE A 278 5.44 -1.54 -2.93
C PHE A 278 6.36 -1.27 -4.13
N ARG A 279 7.62 -0.91 -3.88
CA ARG A 279 8.66 -0.86 -4.92
C ARG A 279 9.02 -2.27 -5.35
N LEU A 280 9.05 -2.53 -6.64
CA LEU A 280 9.36 -3.81 -7.25
C LEU A 280 10.46 -3.67 -8.30
N PRO A 281 11.32 -4.71 -8.45
CA PRO A 281 11.34 -5.95 -7.69
C PRO A 281 11.88 -5.78 -6.27
N ASN A 282 11.50 -6.68 -5.35
CA ASN A 282 11.96 -6.67 -3.96
C ASN A 282 12.17 -8.10 -3.43
N GLU A 283 12.51 -8.24 -2.14
CA GLU A 283 12.80 -9.53 -1.50
C GLU A 283 11.61 -10.50 -1.50
N TRP A 284 10.38 -10.01 -1.65
CA TRP A 284 9.16 -10.83 -1.69
C TRP A 284 8.76 -11.19 -3.13
N LYS A 285 9.08 -10.32 -4.08
CA LYS A 285 8.77 -10.45 -5.49
C LYS A 285 9.97 -10.13 -6.35
N GLY A 286 10.69 -11.18 -6.72
CA GLY A 286 11.80 -11.11 -7.66
C GLY A 286 11.37 -10.67 -9.05
N GLU A 287 12.36 -10.32 -9.87
CA GLU A 287 12.20 -9.68 -11.18
C GLU A 287 11.22 -10.40 -12.13
N LYS A 288 11.29 -11.73 -12.24
CA LYS A 288 10.37 -12.50 -13.10
C LYS A 288 8.89 -12.29 -12.71
N ALA A 289 8.60 -12.28 -11.40
CA ALA A 289 7.24 -12.07 -10.91
C ALA A 289 6.79 -10.61 -11.04
N ALA A 290 7.73 -9.66 -10.93
CA ALA A 290 7.48 -8.24 -11.12
C ALA A 290 7.20 -7.91 -12.59
N TRP A 291 7.88 -8.54 -13.55
CA TRP A 291 7.58 -8.41 -14.98
C TRP A 291 6.18 -8.91 -15.35
N GLY A 292 5.77 -10.06 -14.79
CA GLY A 292 4.51 -10.69 -15.14
C GLY A 292 4.42 -10.96 -16.64
N GLU A 293 3.24 -10.72 -17.23
CA GLU A 293 2.99 -10.93 -18.67
C GLU A 293 3.31 -9.69 -19.53
N ASN A 294 3.66 -8.54 -18.93
CA ASN A 294 3.77 -7.28 -19.65
C ASN A 294 5.15 -6.99 -20.26
N ARG A 295 6.15 -7.85 -20.07
CA ARG A 295 7.54 -7.53 -20.45
C ARG A 295 7.66 -7.07 -21.90
N ALA A 296 7.11 -7.83 -22.84
CA ALA A 296 7.19 -7.47 -24.27
C ALA A 296 6.52 -6.11 -24.57
N MET A 297 5.35 -5.86 -23.97
CA MET A 297 4.62 -4.60 -24.15
C MET A 297 5.39 -3.41 -23.55
N VAL A 298 5.94 -3.55 -22.35
CA VAL A 298 6.76 -2.51 -21.72
C VAL A 298 7.97 -2.15 -22.57
N LEU A 299 8.71 -3.15 -23.08
CA LEU A 299 9.88 -2.90 -23.90
C LEU A 299 9.53 -2.15 -25.20
N ASN A 300 8.41 -2.51 -25.84
CA ASN A 300 7.91 -1.80 -27.01
C ASN A 300 7.51 -0.35 -26.69
N LEU A 301 6.84 -0.12 -25.55
CA LEU A 301 6.50 1.24 -25.11
C LEU A 301 7.75 2.09 -24.84
N LEU A 302 8.79 1.53 -24.20
CA LEU A 302 10.06 2.23 -23.98
C LEU A 302 10.73 2.60 -25.30
N GLU A 303 10.78 1.66 -26.25
CA GLU A 303 11.34 1.89 -27.58
C GLU A 303 10.57 2.97 -28.35
N THR A 304 9.23 2.97 -28.27
CA THR A 304 8.38 4.00 -28.89
C THR A 304 8.66 5.40 -28.33
N MET A 305 9.01 5.49 -27.03
CA MET A 305 9.44 6.73 -26.41
C MET A 305 10.89 7.11 -26.72
N GLY A 306 11.63 6.30 -27.46
CA GLY A 306 13.06 6.49 -27.72
C GLY A 306 13.95 6.23 -26.50
N LEU A 307 13.50 5.39 -25.56
CA LEU A 307 14.22 5.02 -24.36
C LEU A 307 14.85 3.63 -24.48
N PRO A 308 15.97 3.36 -23.79
CA PRO A 308 16.62 2.05 -23.85
C PRO A 308 15.72 0.93 -23.30
N SER A 309 15.53 -0.13 -24.09
CA SER A 309 14.83 -1.36 -23.68
C SER A 309 15.65 -2.23 -22.71
N SER A 310 16.89 -1.83 -22.40
CA SER A 310 17.75 -2.45 -21.38
C SER A 310 17.54 -1.89 -19.97
N SER A 311 16.61 -0.94 -19.81
CA SER A 311 16.33 -0.32 -18.52
C SER A 311 15.95 -1.38 -17.48
N ARG A 312 16.54 -1.28 -16.29
CA ARG A 312 16.25 -2.18 -15.17
C ARG A 312 14.79 -1.99 -14.75
N LEU A 313 14.07 -3.09 -14.51
CA LEU A 313 12.72 -3.01 -13.97
C LEU A 313 12.78 -2.40 -12.56
N ASP A 314 12.09 -1.27 -12.38
CA ASP A 314 11.95 -0.61 -11.09
C ASP A 314 10.69 0.27 -11.10
N PHE A 315 9.71 -0.04 -10.25
CA PHE A 315 8.42 0.64 -10.24
C PHE A 315 7.65 0.47 -8.93
N PHE A 316 6.59 1.26 -8.72
CA PHE A 316 5.69 1.11 -7.57
C PHE A 316 4.42 0.37 -7.96
N ALA A 317 4.26 -0.85 -7.45
CA ALA A 317 3.04 -1.63 -7.61
C ALA A 317 1.86 -0.91 -6.96
N GLY A 318 0.74 -0.84 -7.69
CA GLY A 318 -0.44 -0.08 -7.28
C GLY A 318 -0.34 1.42 -7.53
N THR A 319 0.58 1.90 -8.38
CA THR A 319 0.50 3.21 -9.07
C THR A 319 0.19 4.43 -8.17
N MET A 320 0.73 4.45 -6.95
CA MET A 320 0.71 5.62 -6.06
C MET A 320 2.14 6.08 -5.78
N PHE A 321 2.41 7.36 -6.05
CA PHE A 321 3.74 7.94 -5.93
C PHE A 321 3.69 9.47 -6.00
N TRP A 322 4.76 10.11 -5.58
CA TRP A 322 5.14 11.47 -5.96
C TRP A 322 6.08 11.42 -7.16
N VAL A 323 5.94 12.33 -8.11
CA VAL A 323 6.80 12.41 -9.30
C VAL A 323 7.04 13.85 -9.72
N ARG A 324 8.23 14.15 -10.26
CA ARG A 324 8.47 15.41 -10.96
C ARG A 324 7.68 15.41 -12.26
N ARG A 325 6.92 16.46 -12.56
CA ARG A 325 6.16 16.54 -13.82
C ARG A 325 7.05 16.28 -15.04
N GLY A 326 8.25 16.85 -15.08
CA GLY A 326 9.19 16.66 -16.19
C GLY A 326 9.61 15.20 -16.44
N ALA A 327 9.56 14.32 -15.43
CA ALA A 327 9.89 12.90 -15.60
C ALA A 327 8.83 12.14 -16.42
N LEU A 328 7.61 12.67 -16.52
CA LEU A 328 6.52 12.07 -17.28
C LEU A 328 6.55 12.45 -18.77
N GLU A 329 7.44 13.35 -19.19
CA GLU A 329 7.48 13.87 -20.55
C GLU A 329 7.63 12.79 -21.65
N PRO A 330 8.41 11.71 -21.47
CA PRO A 330 8.48 10.65 -22.47
C PRO A 330 7.11 10.04 -22.82
N LEU A 331 6.19 9.96 -21.85
CA LEU A 331 4.86 9.37 -22.06
C LEU A 331 4.02 10.14 -23.09
N MET A 332 4.29 11.44 -23.27
CA MET A 332 3.58 12.25 -24.25
C MET A 332 3.80 11.76 -25.69
N ARG A 333 4.94 11.10 -25.97
CA ARG A 333 5.27 10.54 -27.29
C ARG A 333 4.41 9.34 -27.68
N LEU A 334 3.79 8.67 -26.70
CA LEU A 334 2.99 7.48 -26.94
C LEU A 334 1.60 7.79 -27.51
N ASP A 335 1.17 9.05 -27.43
CA ASP A 335 -0.15 9.53 -27.85
C ASP A 335 -1.31 8.57 -27.49
N LEU A 336 -1.52 8.29 -26.19
CA LEU A 336 -2.50 7.29 -25.72
C LEU A 336 -3.88 7.89 -25.36
N PRO A 337 -4.83 8.06 -26.30
CA PRO A 337 -6.18 8.50 -25.97
C PRO A 337 -6.92 7.45 -25.13
N MET A 338 -7.97 7.85 -24.42
CA MET A 338 -8.73 6.92 -23.55
C MET A 338 -9.19 5.64 -24.30
N ALA A 339 -9.50 5.77 -25.59
CA ALA A 339 -10.00 4.67 -26.41
C ALA A 339 -9.01 3.49 -26.60
N VAL A 340 -7.71 3.66 -26.37
CA VAL A 340 -6.73 2.56 -26.48
C VAL A 340 -6.66 1.67 -25.24
N PHE A 341 -7.15 2.16 -24.09
CA PHE A 341 -7.19 1.36 -22.87
C PHE A 341 -8.31 0.34 -22.97
N PRO A 342 -8.12 -0.94 -22.66
CA PRO A 342 -9.21 -1.92 -22.77
C PRO A 342 -10.37 -1.57 -21.82
N GLU A 343 -11.57 -2.01 -22.19
CA GLU A 343 -12.72 -1.99 -21.27
C GLU A 343 -12.41 -2.82 -20.02
N GLU A 344 -12.91 -2.38 -18.87
CA GLU A 344 -12.67 -3.06 -17.60
C GLU A 344 -13.46 -4.37 -17.54
N ALA A 345 -12.75 -5.50 -17.58
CA ALA A 345 -13.29 -6.85 -17.48
C ALA A 345 -12.62 -7.65 -16.35
N SER A 346 -12.17 -6.97 -15.28
CA SER A 346 -11.46 -7.58 -14.15
C SER A 346 -10.13 -8.27 -14.53
N GLN A 347 -9.47 -7.79 -15.59
CA GLN A 347 -8.19 -8.32 -16.04
C GLN A 347 -7.13 -8.17 -14.91
N GLN A 348 -6.29 -9.19 -14.73
CA GLN A 348 -5.31 -9.22 -13.64
C GLN A 348 -3.89 -8.81 -14.06
N ASP A 349 -3.53 -9.00 -15.32
CA ASP A 349 -2.24 -8.60 -15.90
C ASP A 349 -2.34 -8.56 -17.44
N GLY A 350 -1.26 -8.21 -18.15
CA GLY A 350 -1.16 -8.36 -19.61
C GLY A 350 -1.88 -7.28 -20.43
N THR A 351 -2.24 -6.16 -19.82
CA THR A 351 -2.95 -5.05 -20.48
C THR A 351 -2.14 -3.75 -20.42
N LEU A 352 -2.52 -2.76 -21.24
CA LEU A 352 -1.80 -1.49 -21.36
C LEU A 352 -1.59 -0.78 -20.02
N GLN A 353 -2.60 -0.73 -19.14
CA GLN A 353 -2.46 -0.11 -17.82
C GLN A 353 -1.45 -0.83 -16.91
N HIS A 354 -1.31 -2.15 -17.02
CA HIS A 354 -0.32 -2.91 -16.25
C HIS A 354 1.09 -2.74 -16.83
N ALA A 355 1.23 -2.63 -18.14
CA ALA A 355 2.49 -2.25 -18.76
C ALA A 355 2.91 -0.84 -18.34
N LEU A 356 1.99 0.13 -18.41
CA LEU A 356 2.25 1.52 -18.02
C LEU A 356 2.60 1.69 -16.54
N GLU A 357 2.02 0.89 -15.64
CA GLU A 357 2.43 0.86 -14.22
C GLU A 357 3.94 0.64 -14.07
N ARG A 358 4.53 -0.25 -14.88
CA ARG A 358 5.98 -0.51 -14.89
C ARG A 358 6.75 0.61 -15.57
N VAL A 359 6.24 1.05 -16.73
CA VAL A 359 6.85 2.14 -17.51
C VAL A 359 6.99 3.41 -16.67
N LEU A 360 5.98 3.77 -15.87
CA LEU A 360 5.99 4.96 -15.02
C LEU A 360 7.23 5.04 -14.10
N GLY A 361 7.68 3.91 -13.56
CA GLY A 361 8.93 3.84 -12.82
C GLY A 361 10.16 3.81 -13.73
N MET A 362 10.10 3.03 -14.81
CA MET A 362 11.24 2.81 -15.70
C MET A 362 11.65 4.03 -16.56
N ILE A 363 10.75 5.00 -16.78
CA ILE A 363 11.10 6.26 -17.44
C ILE A 363 11.87 7.21 -16.51
N CYS A 364 11.87 6.95 -15.21
CA CYS A 364 12.57 7.76 -14.23
C CYS A 364 14.03 7.32 -14.10
N THR A 365 14.95 8.27 -14.15
CA THR A 365 16.39 8.06 -13.98
C THR A 365 16.74 7.56 -12.58
N LYS A 366 16.08 8.10 -11.55
CA LYS A 366 16.19 7.65 -10.16
C LYS A 366 14.83 7.66 -9.49
N ILE A 367 14.47 6.53 -8.88
CA ILE A 367 13.30 6.41 -8.01
C ILE A 367 13.73 6.07 -6.58
N SER A 368 13.06 6.64 -5.59
CA SER A 368 13.33 6.43 -4.16
C SER A 368 12.10 5.86 -3.45
N GLY A 369 12.33 5.01 -2.45
CA GLY A 369 11.27 4.45 -1.62
C GLY A 369 11.25 5.15 -0.27
N VAL A 370 10.06 5.47 0.23
CA VAL A 370 9.84 5.94 1.61
C VAL A 370 8.92 4.99 2.35
N THR A 371 9.07 4.94 3.67
CA THR A 371 7.99 4.51 4.55
C THR A 371 7.76 5.54 5.63
N TRP A 372 6.52 5.68 6.09
CA TRP A 372 6.22 6.69 7.12
C TRP A 372 6.89 6.44 8.47
N ASP A 373 7.29 5.20 8.72
CA ASP A 373 7.96 4.71 9.92
C ASP A 373 9.43 4.37 9.67
N ASP A 374 10.04 4.98 8.65
CA ASP A 374 11.51 4.98 8.56
C ASP A 374 12.05 5.71 9.78
N ASP A 375 12.45 4.93 10.79
CA ASP A 375 13.51 5.31 11.72
C ASP A 375 14.73 5.65 10.87
N MET A 376 15.44 6.72 11.20
CA MET A 376 16.58 7.29 10.46
C MET A 376 17.77 6.32 10.32
N ALA A 377 17.59 5.22 9.60
CA ALA A 377 18.67 4.41 9.07
C ALA A 377 18.88 4.86 7.61
N PRO A 378 20.04 5.47 7.27
CA PRO A 378 20.38 5.68 5.87
C PRO A 378 20.29 4.34 5.14
N ASP A 379 19.80 4.38 3.90
CA ASP A 379 19.63 3.23 3.02
C ASP A 379 20.97 2.49 2.91
N SER A 380 21.20 1.47 3.74
CA SER A 380 22.46 0.72 3.79
C SER A 380 22.55 -0.28 2.63
N ARG A 381 22.04 0.08 1.46
CA ARG A 381 22.05 -0.73 0.23
C ARG A 381 22.43 0.06 -1.02
N GLU A 382 23.21 1.13 -0.89
CA GLU A 382 24.24 1.40 -1.90
C GLU A 382 25.38 0.39 -1.68
N ALA A 383 25.11 -0.86 -2.06
CA ALA A 383 26.19 -1.74 -2.46
C ALA A 383 26.56 -1.31 -3.87
N ASP A 384 27.68 -0.59 -3.99
CA ASP A 384 28.43 -0.47 -5.23
C ASP A 384 28.49 -1.86 -5.89
N PRO A 385 27.94 -2.04 -7.09
CA PRO A 385 28.43 -3.11 -7.93
C PRO A 385 29.71 -2.59 -8.58
N ILE A 386 30.80 -3.35 -8.40
CA ILE A 386 32.12 -3.20 -9.06
C ILE A 386 32.99 -2.20 -8.26
N GLY A 387 34.17 -2.57 -7.75
CA GLY A 387 35.28 -3.15 -8.50
C GLY A 387 36.12 -2.02 -9.06
#